data_AF-A0A6P0T3B0-F1
#
_entry.id   AF-A0A6P0T3B0-F1
#
_cell.length_a   1.000
_cell.length_b   1.000
_cell.length_c   1.000
_cell.angle_alpha   90.00
_cell.angle_beta   90.00
_cell.angle_gamma   90.00
#
_symmetry.space_group_name_H-M   'P 1'
#
loop_
_entity.id
_entity.type
_entity.pdbx_description
1 polymer ?
#
loop_
_entity_poly.entity_id
_entity_poly.type
_entity_poly.pdbx_seq_one_letter_code
_entity_poly.pdbx_strand_id
1 'polypeptide(L)'
;MKRLFWFALFLAAILWAIGSYPGLSNEGEFDSIILNFRDDVDVAQIEQQVASLSGLSPQLNSSFAEINHVYVLEGDRQLIKQLRQSDLKQYTEAIEPNYIYKTLEVPNDPDYAKQWNLKAINMEQAWSRSKGEGVTVAVIDTGISPVRDLVETAFVAGYDFVNDKEDATDDNGHGTHVAGTVAQSTNNNYGVAGVAYKAKLMPLKVLSAFGGGTVSDIADAIRFAADNGADVINMSLGGGGRSQVMEEAIAYAHDKGVVIVAAAGNENRNSASFPARYDHVIAVSALDSDGARAPYSNFGAGVNISAPGGSTRSGNGEGILQETVDPRTGEGVFRALQGTSMASPHVAGVAALIRASGVSDPDRVAQILYESANGVEDDELNQFGAGYLDADAAVKLAQRGQWPFHWFFRWLWQTAFFKLRLWFDASAVPIIPKLLMIGVAYGLAVLLGSYLPNPWPGLFHGGLILGSAGLFLLRGLYIFDLPQWPLRLLGSSIPEWGTAAQANPVLNPITASVLAPLLLLAFLLSHPSLKWYAIGSALGVGACLAVSAVLDPECLWIGSGTWARVYLLVNAALSVLLAYLSLRTEAE
;
A
#
# COMPACT_ATOMS: atom_id res chain seq x y z
N MET A 1 -16.82 -43.24 -12.71
CA MET A 1 -15.57 -43.15 -11.91
C MET A 1 -14.80 -41.85 -12.13
N LYS A 2 -14.40 -41.45 -13.35
CA LYS A 2 -13.67 -40.19 -13.60
C LYS A 2 -14.36 -38.90 -13.09
N ARG A 3 -15.69 -38.81 -13.17
CA ARG A 3 -16.45 -37.62 -12.71
C ARG A 3 -16.51 -37.49 -11.18
N LEU A 4 -16.63 -38.62 -10.47
CA LEU A 4 -16.60 -38.65 -9.00
C LEU A 4 -15.19 -38.30 -8.48
N PHE A 5 -14.17 -38.73 -9.23
CA PHE A 5 -12.77 -38.40 -8.96
C PHE A 5 -12.52 -36.89 -9.05
N TRP A 6 -12.96 -36.22 -10.11
CA TRP A 6 -12.79 -34.76 -10.24
C TRP A 6 -13.61 -33.95 -9.22
N PHE A 7 -14.80 -34.41 -8.87
CA PHE A 7 -15.61 -33.80 -7.80
C PHE A 7 -14.92 -33.93 -6.43
N ALA A 8 -14.37 -35.11 -6.12
CA ALA A 8 -13.59 -35.31 -4.91
C ALA A 8 -12.31 -34.46 -4.91
N LEU A 9 -11.67 -34.28 -6.08
CA LEU A 9 -10.46 -33.46 -6.23
C LEU A 9 -10.75 -31.96 -6.07
N PHE A 10 -11.90 -31.48 -6.55
CA PHE A 10 -12.38 -30.11 -6.33
C PHE A 10 -12.73 -29.83 -4.86
N LEU A 11 -13.45 -30.76 -4.21
CA LEU A 11 -13.74 -30.67 -2.77
C LEU A 11 -12.46 -30.73 -1.93
N ALA A 12 -11.52 -31.60 -2.31
CA ALA A 12 -10.21 -31.67 -1.67
C ALA A 12 -9.41 -30.36 -1.86
N ALA A 13 -9.48 -29.72 -3.03
CA ALA A 13 -8.80 -28.45 -3.28
C ALA A 13 -9.39 -27.30 -2.46
N ILE A 14 -10.72 -27.25 -2.29
CA ILE A 14 -11.39 -26.23 -1.45
C ILE A 14 -11.07 -26.47 0.03
N LEU A 15 -11.16 -27.72 0.50
CA LEU A 15 -10.82 -28.07 1.89
C LEU A 15 -9.33 -27.85 2.17
N TRP A 16 -8.47 -28.10 1.18
CA TRP A 16 -7.05 -27.77 1.25
C TRP A 16 -6.83 -26.27 1.31
N ALA A 17 -7.45 -25.46 0.44
CA ALA A 17 -7.32 -24.00 0.43
C ALA A 17 -7.81 -23.35 1.74
N ILE A 18 -8.93 -23.83 2.29
CA ILE A 18 -9.44 -23.36 3.60
C ILE A 18 -8.52 -23.83 4.74
N GLY A 19 -8.02 -25.06 4.68
CA GLY A 19 -7.10 -25.61 5.68
C GLY A 19 -5.66 -25.09 5.59
N SER A 20 -5.28 -24.47 4.47
CA SER A 20 -3.94 -23.91 4.23
C SER A 20 -3.90 -22.39 4.27
N TYR A 21 -5.03 -21.72 4.53
CA TYR A 21 -5.09 -20.29 4.80
C TYR A 21 -4.42 -20.01 6.16
N PRO A 22 -3.23 -19.36 6.19
CA PRO A 22 -2.65 -18.91 7.43
C PRO A 22 -3.47 -17.70 7.88
N GLY A 23 -3.96 -17.69 9.11
CA GLY A 23 -4.79 -16.59 9.63
C GLY A 23 -4.11 -15.22 9.43
N LEU A 24 -4.91 -14.14 9.51
CA LEU A 24 -4.48 -12.74 9.35
C LEU A 24 -3.52 -12.22 10.45
N SER A 25 -3.02 -13.08 11.34
CA SER A 25 -2.05 -12.70 12.37
C SER A 25 -0.64 -12.79 11.82
N ASN A 26 0.13 -11.70 11.90
CA ASN A 26 1.59 -11.74 11.66
C ASN A 26 2.21 -12.77 12.61
N GLU A 27 2.59 -13.93 12.09
CA GLU A 27 3.31 -14.93 12.87
C GLU A 27 4.79 -14.52 12.92
N GLY A 28 5.33 -14.27 14.12
CA GLY A 28 6.74 -13.88 14.29
C GLY A 28 7.74 -14.99 13.93
N GLU A 29 9.01 -14.61 13.80
CA GLU A 29 10.12 -15.56 13.65
C GLU A 29 10.45 -16.22 15.00
N PHE A 30 10.74 -17.52 14.98
CA PHE A 30 11.20 -18.29 16.14
C PHE A 30 12.03 -19.49 15.68
N ASP A 31 12.95 -19.92 16.53
CA ASP A 31 13.80 -21.12 16.39
C ASP A 31 13.67 -22.08 17.58
N SER A 32 12.87 -21.70 18.59
CA SER A 32 12.64 -22.45 19.81
C SER A 32 11.18 -22.39 20.26
N ILE A 33 10.80 -23.34 21.12
CA ILE A 33 9.45 -23.61 21.59
C ILE A 33 9.43 -23.42 23.11
N ILE A 34 8.41 -22.72 23.62
CA ILE A 34 8.12 -22.61 25.04
C ILE A 34 7.22 -23.78 25.46
N LEU A 35 7.64 -24.50 26.50
CA LEU A 35 6.86 -25.51 27.21
C LEU A 35 6.59 -25.00 28.62
N ASN A 36 5.37 -24.53 28.87
CA ASN A 36 4.92 -24.14 30.20
C ASN A 36 4.21 -25.33 30.85
N PHE A 37 4.82 -25.94 31.86
CA PHE A 37 4.23 -27.07 32.59
C PHE A 37 3.35 -26.58 33.73
N ARG A 38 2.35 -27.38 34.11
CA ARG A 38 1.54 -27.06 35.28
C ARG A 38 2.39 -27.16 36.55
N ASP A 39 2.05 -26.34 37.53
CA ASP A 39 2.73 -26.29 38.84
C ASP A 39 2.63 -27.60 39.63
N ASP A 40 1.65 -28.46 39.33
CA ASP A 40 1.39 -29.74 40.01
C ASP A 40 2.20 -30.94 39.47
N VAL A 41 3.01 -30.74 38.43
CA VAL A 41 3.77 -31.82 37.77
C VAL A 41 5.21 -31.87 38.30
N ASP A 42 5.66 -33.07 38.67
CA ASP A 42 7.03 -33.30 39.17
C ASP A 42 8.07 -33.09 38.05
N VAL A 43 9.13 -32.33 38.34
CA VAL A 43 10.26 -32.03 37.44
C VAL A 43 10.88 -33.30 36.85
N ALA A 44 10.99 -34.39 37.62
CA ALA A 44 11.54 -35.65 37.12
C ALA A 44 10.63 -36.32 36.07
N GLN A 45 9.32 -36.12 36.16
CA GLN A 45 8.36 -36.60 35.15
C GLN A 45 8.39 -35.72 33.89
N ILE A 46 8.60 -34.41 34.04
CA ILE A 46 8.72 -33.45 32.94
C ILE A 46 9.91 -33.83 32.05
N GLU A 47 11.09 -34.01 32.64
CA GLU A 47 12.32 -34.34 31.90
C GLU A 47 12.22 -35.69 31.18
N GLN A 48 11.64 -36.71 31.85
CA GLN A 48 11.47 -38.04 31.27
C GLN A 48 10.48 -38.05 30.09
N GLN A 49 9.38 -37.29 30.20
CA GLN A 49 8.35 -37.20 29.15
C GLN A 49 8.86 -36.44 27.92
N VAL A 50 9.52 -35.30 28.08
CA VAL A 50 10.01 -34.50 26.94
C VAL A 50 11.16 -35.19 26.22
N ALA A 51 12.09 -35.83 26.96
CA ALA A 51 13.19 -36.60 26.37
C ALA A 51 12.67 -37.80 25.54
N SER A 52 11.57 -38.43 25.97
CA SER A 52 10.98 -39.57 25.26
C SER A 52 10.29 -39.20 23.92
N LEU A 53 9.87 -37.93 23.77
CA LEU A 53 9.05 -37.49 22.64
C LEU A 53 9.81 -36.69 21.58
N SER A 54 10.88 -35.99 21.96
CA SER A 54 11.64 -35.12 21.06
C SER A 54 13.07 -35.59 20.79
N GLY A 55 13.59 -36.53 21.59
CA GLY A 55 15.02 -36.90 21.56
C GLY A 55 15.96 -35.76 22.00
N LEU A 56 15.40 -34.65 22.46
CA LEU A 56 16.08 -33.45 22.90
C LEU A 56 15.76 -33.21 24.38
N SER A 57 16.74 -32.74 25.13
CA SER A 57 16.54 -32.38 26.53
C SER A 57 16.04 -30.94 26.62
N PRO A 58 14.83 -30.69 27.19
CA PRO A 58 14.37 -29.33 27.42
C PRO A 58 15.31 -28.64 28.42
N GLN A 59 15.62 -27.38 28.18
CA GLN A 59 16.40 -26.58 29.11
C GLN A 59 15.49 -25.60 29.83
N LEU A 60 15.75 -25.36 31.11
CA LEU A 60 15.10 -24.28 31.84
C LEU A 60 15.39 -22.95 31.13
N ASN A 61 14.36 -22.14 30.90
CA ASN A 61 14.52 -20.83 30.25
C ASN A 61 15.49 -19.92 31.04
N SER A 62 15.43 -20.01 32.38
CA SER A 62 16.34 -19.30 33.28
C SER A 62 16.35 -19.96 34.65
N SER A 63 17.27 -19.56 35.53
CA SER A 63 17.27 -19.97 36.95
C SER A 63 16.00 -19.59 37.73
N PHE A 64 15.18 -18.67 37.20
CA PHE A 64 13.90 -18.28 37.79
C PHE A 64 12.72 -19.05 37.21
N ALA A 65 12.94 -19.77 36.11
CA ALA A 65 11.92 -20.57 35.45
C ALA A 65 11.64 -21.90 36.16
N GLU A 66 12.47 -22.29 37.14
CA GLU A 66 12.29 -23.48 37.96
C GLU A 66 11.03 -23.40 38.82
N ILE A 67 10.66 -22.19 39.28
CA ILE A 67 9.45 -21.96 40.08
C ILE A 67 8.17 -22.06 39.23
N ASN A 68 8.25 -21.66 37.96
CA ASN A 68 7.10 -21.56 37.06
C ASN A 68 7.10 -22.69 36.00
N HIS A 69 7.96 -23.70 36.16
CA HIS A 69 8.17 -24.82 35.24
C HIS A 69 8.18 -24.44 33.74
N VAL A 70 8.89 -23.37 33.38
CA VAL A 70 9.01 -22.90 31.99
C VAL A 70 10.29 -23.42 31.34
N TYR A 71 10.13 -24.23 30.31
CA TYR A 71 11.23 -24.82 29.56
C TYR A 71 11.25 -24.32 28.11
N VAL A 72 12.45 -24.34 27.53
CA VAL A 72 12.69 -24.01 26.13
C VAL A 72 13.27 -25.24 25.42
N LEU A 73 12.79 -25.47 24.20
CA LEU A 73 13.19 -26.57 23.34
C LEU A 73 13.45 -26.04 21.93
N GLU A 74 14.60 -26.33 21.33
CA GLU A 74 14.84 -26.01 19.91
C GLU A 74 13.84 -26.76 19.03
N GLY A 75 13.21 -26.07 18.07
CA GLY A 75 12.19 -26.72 17.26
C GLY A 75 11.40 -25.80 16.37
N ASP A 76 10.69 -26.41 15.42
CA ASP A 76 9.90 -25.73 14.40
C ASP A 76 8.38 -25.89 14.63
N ARG A 77 7.58 -25.36 13.71
CA ARG A 77 6.12 -25.48 13.74
C ARG A 77 5.63 -26.94 13.66
N GLN A 78 6.40 -27.87 13.09
CA GLN A 78 6.01 -29.27 13.02
C GLN A 78 6.15 -29.93 14.39
N LEU A 79 7.23 -29.65 15.10
CA LEU A 79 7.45 -30.16 16.46
C LEU A 79 6.39 -29.62 17.43
N ILE A 80 6.00 -28.34 17.34
CA ILE A 80 4.89 -27.78 18.13
C ILE A 80 3.60 -28.58 17.93
N LYS A 81 3.27 -28.95 16.67
CA LYS A 81 2.07 -29.74 16.38
C LYS A 81 2.14 -31.13 16.99
N GLN A 82 3.31 -31.79 16.92
CA GLN A 82 3.53 -33.11 17.52
C GLN A 82 3.39 -33.07 19.04
N LEU A 83 4.01 -32.08 19.70
CA LEU A 83 3.96 -31.93 21.15
C LEU A 83 2.55 -31.59 21.66
N ARG A 84 1.78 -30.79 20.92
CA ARG A 84 0.36 -30.52 21.24
C ARG A 84 -0.56 -31.74 21.07
N GLN A 85 -0.15 -32.73 20.29
CA GLN A 85 -0.90 -33.96 20.04
C GLN A 85 -0.44 -35.14 20.93
N SER A 86 0.66 -34.99 21.65
CA SER A 86 1.16 -36.01 22.56
C SER A 86 0.55 -35.90 23.95
N ASP A 87 0.87 -36.89 24.77
CA ASP A 87 0.49 -36.94 26.18
C ASP A 87 1.06 -35.77 26.99
N LEU A 88 2.03 -35.00 26.46
CA LEU A 88 2.55 -33.77 27.10
C LEU A 88 1.47 -32.70 27.29
N LYS A 89 0.43 -32.68 26.45
CA LYS A 89 -0.69 -31.74 26.59
C LYS A 89 -1.37 -31.84 27.96
N GLN A 90 -1.37 -33.01 28.59
CA GLN A 90 -1.99 -33.20 29.90
C GLN A 90 -1.16 -32.63 31.06
N TYR A 91 0.12 -32.34 30.80
CA TYR A 91 1.08 -31.82 31.79
C TYR A 91 1.46 -30.36 31.54
N THR A 92 1.09 -29.81 30.39
CA THR A 92 1.44 -28.45 29.96
C THR A 92 0.22 -27.53 29.98
N GLU A 93 0.43 -26.32 30.47
CA GLU A 93 -0.52 -25.22 30.33
C GLU A 93 -0.46 -24.61 28.92
N ALA A 94 0.76 -24.51 28.38
CA ALA A 94 1.00 -23.94 27.06
C ALA A 94 2.18 -24.62 26.35
N ILE A 95 2.01 -24.78 25.04
CA ILE A 95 3.06 -25.20 24.10
C ILE A 95 3.02 -24.20 22.95
N GLU A 96 3.97 -23.29 22.88
CA GLU A 96 3.92 -22.09 22.02
C GLU A 96 5.27 -21.78 21.35
N PRO A 97 5.29 -21.09 20.19
CA PRO A 97 6.53 -20.59 19.62
C PRO A 97 7.19 -19.53 20.53
N ASN A 98 8.50 -19.65 20.73
CA ASN A 98 9.31 -18.66 21.44
C ASN A 98 9.73 -17.53 20.48
N TYR A 99 8.87 -16.55 20.28
CA TYR A 99 9.13 -15.48 19.32
C TYR A 99 10.36 -14.64 19.67
N ILE A 100 11.16 -14.32 18.65
CA ILE A 100 12.35 -13.47 18.80
C ILE A 100 11.93 -12.01 18.84
N TYR A 101 12.13 -11.35 19.97
CA TYR A 101 11.99 -9.90 20.12
C TYR A 101 13.34 -9.23 19.81
N LYS A 102 13.34 -8.21 18.95
CA LYS A 102 14.52 -7.39 18.64
C LYS A 102 14.41 -6.06 19.36
N THR A 103 15.54 -5.51 19.83
CA THR A 103 15.58 -4.13 20.32
C THR A 103 15.27 -3.18 19.17
N LEU A 104 14.39 -2.18 19.39
CA LEU A 104 14.22 -1.08 18.45
C LEU A 104 15.56 -0.31 18.36
N GLU A 105 16.04 -0.05 17.15
CA GLU A 105 17.28 0.69 16.89
C GLU A 105 17.04 2.16 17.21
N VAL A 106 17.16 2.52 18.49
CA VAL A 106 17.10 3.90 18.98
C VAL A 106 18.49 4.52 18.83
N PRO A 107 18.63 5.71 18.21
CA PRO A 107 19.91 6.38 18.09
C PRO A 107 20.60 6.64 19.43
N ASN A 108 21.94 6.55 19.47
CA ASN A 108 22.73 6.81 20.68
C ASN A 108 23.04 8.30 20.92
N ASP A 109 22.51 9.17 20.06
CA ASP A 109 22.74 10.62 20.02
C ASP A 109 22.07 11.31 21.23
N PRO A 110 22.81 12.07 22.07
CA PRO A 110 22.32 12.56 23.37
C PRO A 110 21.03 13.41 23.32
N ASP A 111 20.82 14.14 22.23
CA ASP A 111 19.67 15.02 22.06
C ASP A 111 18.55 14.40 21.21
N TYR A 112 18.68 13.14 20.73
CA TYR A 112 17.63 12.44 19.98
C TYR A 112 16.29 12.39 20.73
N ALA A 113 16.32 12.26 22.06
CA ALA A 113 15.11 12.25 22.88
C ALA A 113 14.27 13.54 22.75
N LYS A 114 14.88 14.64 22.30
CA LYS A 114 14.21 15.93 22.05
C LYS A 114 13.60 16.03 20.65
N GLN A 115 13.95 15.13 19.72
CA GLN A 115 13.44 15.09 18.34
C GLN A 115 12.13 14.31 18.25
N TRP A 116 11.04 14.93 18.75
CA TRP A 116 9.69 14.36 18.66
C TRP A 116 9.28 14.03 17.21
N ASN A 117 9.80 14.81 16.25
CA ASN A 117 9.50 14.71 14.83
C ASN A 117 9.86 13.35 14.21
N LEU A 118 10.97 12.74 14.64
CA LEU A 118 11.40 11.44 14.09
C LEU A 118 10.50 10.29 14.59
N LYS A 119 10.02 10.40 15.83
CA LYS A 119 9.03 9.46 16.38
C LYS A 119 7.67 9.63 15.70
N ALA A 120 7.27 10.87 15.42
CA ALA A 120 5.98 11.18 14.79
C ALA A 120 5.82 10.56 13.39
N ILE A 121 6.93 10.26 12.69
CA ILE A 121 6.92 9.65 11.35
C ILE A 121 7.42 8.19 11.36
N ASN A 122 7.48 7.53 12.53
CA ASN A 122 7.87 6.12 12.68
C ASN A 122 9.30 5.78 12.19
N MET A 123 10.27 6.66 12.44
CA MET A 123 11.65 6.47 11.97
C MET A 123 12.38 5.27 12.57
N GLU A 124 12.18 4.97 13.85
CA GLU A 124 12.90 3.87 14.52
C GLU A 124 12.63 2.51 13.83
N GLN A 125 11.41 2.30 13.35
CA GLN A 125 11.08 1.11 12.58
C GLN A 125 11.61 1.20 11.14
N ALA A 126 11.58 2.38 10.52
CA ALA A 126 12.09 2.60 9.17
C ALA A 126 13.60 2.33 9.06
N TRP A 127 14.42 2.76 10.03
CA TRP A 127 15.87 2.56 10.03
C TRP A 127 16.29 1.09 10.10
N SER A 128 15.45 0.22 10.67
CA SER A 128 15.68 -1.23 10.63
C SER A 128 15.62 -1.81 9.20
N ARG A 129 15.08 -1.05 8.23
CA ARG A 129 14.85 -1.49 6.84
C ARG A 129 15.71 -0.76 5.83
N SER A 130 15.87 0.55 5.96
CA SER A 130 16.64 1.39 5.04
C SER A 130 17.15 2.62 5.80
N LYS A 131 18.39 3.04 5.51
CA LYS A 131 19.01 4.23 6.11
C LYS A 131 19.39 5.28 5.03
N GLY A 132 18.98 5.04 3.78
CA GLY A 132 19.21 5.93 2.63
C GLY A 132 20.50 5.63 1.86
N GLU A 133 21.08 4.45 2.03
CA GLU A 133 22.36 4.09 1.41
C GLU A 133 22.35 4.28 -0.12
N GLY A 134 23.39 4.95 -0.63
CA GLY A 134 23.62 5.09 -2.07
C GLY A 134 22.80 6.17 -2.77
N VAL A 135 21.91 6.86 -2.04
CA VAL A 135 21.04 7.92 -2.57
C VAL A 135 21.67 9.29 -2.33
N THR A 136 21.63 10.17 -3.33
CA THR A 136 22.04 11.56 -3.24
C THR A 136 20.81 12.47 -3.11
N VAL A 137 20.77 13.29 -2.07
CA VAL A 137 19.76 14.34 -1.86
C VAL A 137 20.38 15.71 -2.09
N ALA A 138 19.88 16.43 -3.08
CA ALA A 138 20.23 17.82 -3.31
C ALA A 138 19.39 18.76 -2.45
N VAL A 139 20.06 19.64 -1.72
CA VAL A 139 19.44 20.66 -0.88
C VAL A 139 19.67 22.00 -1.56
N ILE A 140 18.60 22.53 -2.15
CA ILE A 140 18.59 23.83 -2.83
C ILE A 140 18.14 24.88 -1.83
N ASP A 141 19.10 25.60 -1.23
CA ASP A 141 18.87 26.46 -0.05
C ASP A 141 19.96 27.55 0.11
N THR A 142 20.30 27.98 1.33
CA THR A 142 21.34 28.96 1.66
C THR A 142 22.77 28.40 1.65
N GLY A 143 22.93 27.12 1.29
CA GLY A 143 24.18 26.37 1.38
C GLY A 143 24.17 25.33 2.49
N ILE A 144 25.26 24.57 2.62
CA ILE A 144 25.47 23.65 3.75
C ILE A 144 26.88 23.85 4.30
N SER A 145 26.99 24.03 5.61
CA SER A 145 28.27 24.05 6.31
C SER A 145 28.51 22.73 7.04
N PRO A 146 29.73 22.15 6.99
CA PRO A 146 30.06 20.90 7.66
C PRO A 146 30.25 21.14 9.18
N VAL A 147 29.14 21.38 9.88
CA VAL A 147 29.09 21.43 11.34
C VAL A 147 29.43 20.06 11.94
N ARG A 148 29.67 19.98 13.25
CA ARG A 148 30.23 18.77 13.88
C ARG A 148 29.37 17.53 13.63
N ASP A 149 28.06 17.67 13.66
CA ASP A 149 27.09 16.60 13.47
C ASP A 149 26.85 16.26 11.99
N LEU A 150 27.51 16.95 11.06
CA LEU A 150 27.56 16.63 9.64
C LEU A 150 28.93 16.10 9.18
N VAL A 151 29.92 15.97 10.07
CA VAL A 151 31.29 15.54 9.70
C VAL A 151 31.33 14.13 9.11
N GLU A 152 30.47 13.22 9.59
CA GLU A 152 30.39 11.85 9.07
C GLU A 152 29.43 11.70 7.88
N THR A 153 28.67 12.76 7.58
CA THR A 153 27.76 12.80 6.43
C THR A 153 28.55 12.89 5.13
N ALA A 154 28.20 12.05 4.16
CA ALA A 154 28.87 12.06 2.88
C ALA A 154 28.36 13.22 2.00
N PHE A 155 29.26 14.05 1.49
CA PHE A 155 28.94 15.12 0.56
C PHE A 155 29.39 14.77 -0.86
N VAL A 156 28.60 15.17 -1.85
CA VAL A 156 29.03 15.25 -3.25
C VAL A 156 29.29 16.71 -3.62
N ALA A 157 29.88 16.93 -4.81
CA ALA A 157 30.16 18.28 -5.29
C ALA A 157 28.88 19.13 -5.35
N GLY A 158 28.96 20.34 -4.82
CA GLY A 158 27.89 21.33 -4.83
C GLY A 158 28.24 22.56 -5.67
N TYR A 159 27.39 23.58 -5.60
CA TYR A 159 27.61 24.85 -6.29
C TYR A 159 26.87 26.00 -5.60
N ASP A 160 27.50 27.17 -5.57
CA ASP A 160 26.95 28.43 -5.12
C ASP A 160 26.57 29.29 -6.34
N PHE A 161 25.28 29.33 -6.63
CA PHE A 161 24.70 30.13 -7.71
C PHE A 161 24.54 31.61 -7.34
N VAL A 162 24.70 31.97 -6.06
CA VAL A 162 24.64 33.36 -5.60
C VAL A 162 25.96 34.07 -5.86
N ASN A 163 27.08 33.36 -5.68
CA ASN A 163 28.44 33.92 -5.81
C ASN A 163 29.27 33.28 -6.93
N ASP A 164 28.69 32.40 -7.75
CA ASP A 164 29.32 31.71 -8.88
C ASP A 164 30.61 30.97 -8.52
N LYS A 165 30.55 30.09 -7.50
CA LYS A 165 31.70 29.29 -7.03
C LYS A 165 31.29 27.87 -6.63
N GLU A 166 32.23 26.93 -6.62
CA GLU A 166 31.99 25.54 -6.21
C GLU A 166 31.71 25.38 -4.70
N ASP A 167 32.16 26.34 -3.90
CA ASP A 167 31.99 26.35 -2.45
C ASP A 167 30.60 26.88 -2.04
N ALA A 168 29.69 25.95 -1.76
CA ALA A 168 28.31 26.21 -1.31
C ALA A 168 28.15 26.25 0.22
N THR A 169 29.12 26.83 0.92
CA THR A 169 29.08 27.03 2.39
C THR A 169 27.87 27.89 2.80
N ASP A 170 27.24 27.53 3.93
CA ASP A 170 26.09 28.23 4.48
C ASP A 170 26.50 29.43 5.35
N ASP A 171 26.00 30.61 5.00
CA ASP A 171 26.20 31.88 5.68
C ASP A 171 24.92 32.41 6.37
N ASN A 172 23.86 31.58 6.42
CA ASN A 172 22.58 31.91 7.04
C ASN A 172 22.22 30.93 8.17
N GLY A 173 22.45 29.64 7.97
CA GLY A 173 22.10 28.53 8.86
C GLY A 173 20.86 27.74 8.42
N HIS A 174 19.97 28.33 7.63
CA HIS A 174 18.74 27.66 7.21
C HIS A 174 19.02 26.36 6.41
N GLY A 175 19.88 26.42 5.39
CA GLY A 175 20.24 25.28 4.57
C GLY A 175 20.95 24.16 5.34
N THR A 176 21.82 24.50 6.29
CA THR A 176 22.48 23.51 7.16
C THR A 176 21.47 22.79 8.06
N HIS A 177 20.46 23.51 8.59
CA HIS A 177 19.39 22.90 9.39
C HIS A 177 18.51 21.94 8.58
N VAL A 178 18.16 22.36 7.35
CA VAL A 178 17.41 21.54 6.39
C VAL A 178 18.18 20.28 6.03
N ALA A 179 19.48 20.42 5.73
CA ALA A 179 20.39 19.33 5.43
C ALA A 179 20.52 18.33 6.59
N GLY A 180 20.64 18.83 7.83
CA GLY A 180 20.64 17.98 9.02
C GLY A 180 19.34 17.17 9.16
N THR A 181 18.18 17.79 8.92
CA THR A 181 16.91 17.07 8.92
C THR A 181 16.90 15.91 7.91
N VAL A 182 17.50 16.09 6.73
CA VAL A 182 17.62 15.02 5.74
C VAL A 182 18.59 13.93 6.20
N ALA A 183 19.85 14.27 6.51
CA ALA A 183 20.92 13.27 6.62
C ALA A 183 21.98 13.61 7.67
N GLN A 184 21.63 14.23 8.79
CA GLN A 184 22.57 14.41 9.89
C GLN A 184 23.17 13.08 10.35
N SER A 185 24.43 13.11 10.78
CA SER A 185 25.13 11.94 11.30
C SER A 185 24.36 11.39 12.50
N THR A 186 24.12 10.09 12.50
CA THR A 186 23.32 9.42 13.53
C THR A 186 24.13 8.24 14.08
N ASN A 187 24.00 7.97 15.37
CA ASN A 187 24.76 6.98 16.14
C ASN A 187 26.22 7.34 16.40
N ASN A 188 26.55 8.63 16.49
CA ASN A 188 27.92 9.13 16.71
C ASN A 188 28.19 9.57 18.17
N ASN A 189 27.25 9.34 19.10
CA ASN A 189 27.25 9.80 20.49
C ASN A 189 27.34 11.34 20.64
N TYR A 190 26.85 12.09 19.65
CA TYR A 190 26.84 13.54 19.63
C TYR A 190 25.52 14.05 19.06
N GLY A 191 25.12 15.26 19.48
CA GLY A 191 23.99 15.97 18.88
C GLY A 191 22.70 15.16 18.70
N VAL A 192 22.17 15.20 17.48
CA VAL A 192 20.83 14.70 17.10
C VAL A 192 20.87 13.93 15.77
N ALA A 193 19.76 13.30 15.37
CA ALA A 193 19.71 12.40 14.21
C ALA A 193 19.07 13.01 12.95
N GLY A 194 19.46 12.47 11.78
CA GLY A 194 18.85 12.73 10.47
C GLY A 194 17.96 11.58 9.96
N VAL A 195 17.01 11.88 9.07
CA VAL A 195 16.04 10.90 8.54
C VAL A 195 16.73 9.79 7.72
N ALA A 196 17.50 10.16 6.70
CA ALA A 196 18.25 9.27 5.82
C ALA A 196 19.76 9.45 6.04
N TYR A 197 20.22 9.16 7.26
CA TYR A 197 21.58 9.46 7.72
C TYR A 197 22.73 8.73 7.00
N LYS A 198 22.43 7.83 6.06
CA LYS A 198 23.43 7.25 5.13
C LYS A 198 23.28 7.71 3.67
N ALA A 199 22.38 8.65 3.41
CA ALA A 199 22.32 9.35 2.14
C ALA A 199 23.51 10.31 1.99
N LYS A 200 23.78 10.72 0.76
CA LYS A 200 24.75 11.76 0.44
C LYS A 200 24.03 13.09 0.26
N LEU A 201 24.67 14.18 0.63
CA LEU A 201 24.14 15.53 0.44
C LEU A 201 24.85 16.26 -0.72
N MET A 202 24.06 16.92 -1.57
CA MET A 202 24.55 17.83 -2.61
C MET A 202 24.15 19.27 -2.22
N PRO A 203 25.10 20.11 -1.76
CA PRO A 203 24.80 21.48 -1.35
C PRO A 203 24.63 22.40 -2.57
N LEU A 204 23.46 22.99 -2.75
CA LEU A 204 23.20 23.96 -3.82
C LEU A 204 22.71 25.27 -3.22
N LYS A 205 23.60 26.27 -3.19
CA LYS A 205 23.30 27.58 -2.62
C LYS A 205 22.66 28.47 -3.68
N VAL A 206 21.40 28.82 -3.46
CA VAL A 206 20.60 29.72 -4.32
C VAL A 206 19.99 30.88 -3.53
N LEU A 207 20.05 30.81 -2.20
CA LEU A 207 19.62 31.86 -1.30
C LEU A 207 20.83 32.56 -0.68
N SER A 208 20.80 33.88 -0.69
CA SER A 208 21.80 34.74 -0.04
C SER A 208 21.77 34.62 1.49
N ALA A 209 22.73 35.26 2.17
CA ALA A 209 22.77 35.35 3.63
C ALA A 209 21.49 35.91 4.28
N PHE A 210 20.63 36.60 3.51
CA PHE A 210 19.34 37.12 3.96
C PHE A 210 18.15 36.20 3.65
N GLY A 211 18.38 35.02 3.08
CA GLY A 211 17.34 34.04 2.73
C GLY A 211 16.56 34.35 1.45
N GLY A 212 17.02 35.32 0.65
CA GLY A 212 16.43 35.65 -0.64
C GLY A 212 17.24 35.12 -1.81
N GLY A 213 16.57 34.69 -2.88
CA GLY A 213 17.18 34.20 -4.12
C GLY A 213 16.30 34.49 -5.33
N THR A 214 16.80 34.14 -6.52
CA THR A 214 16.12 34.42 -7.79
C THR A 214 15.62 33.15 -8.48
N VAL A 215 14.62 33.31 -9.35
CA VAL A 215 14.06 32.19 -10.13
C VAL A 215 15.09 31.59 -11.07
N SER A 216 16.03 32.38 -11.62
CA SER A 216 17.10 31.86 -12.48
C SER A 216 18.01 30.91 -11.71
N ASP A 217 18.49 31.33 -10.55
CA ASP A 217 19.46 30.57 -9.76
C ASP A 217 18.85 29.24 -9.28
N ILE A 218 17.59 29.29 -8.84
CA ILE A 218 16.85 28.07 -8.43
C ILE A 218 16.66 27.14 -9.63
N ALA A 219 16.26 27.65 -10.80
CA ALA A 219 16.04 26.83 -11.98
C ALA A 219 17.33 26.18 -12.50
N ASP A 220 18.46 26.89 -12.43
CA ASP A 220 19.77 26.35 -12.80
C ASP A 220 20.27 25.32 -11.78
N ALA A 221 20.03 25.53 -10.49
CA ALA A 221 20.32 24.55 -9.45
C ALA A 221 19.53 23.24 -9.62
N ILE A 222 18.24 23.31 -10.00
CA ILE A 222 17.42 22.12 -10.29
C ILE A 222 18.03 21.32 -11.44
N ARG A 223 18.44 21.98 -12.53
CA ARG A 223 19.08 21.32 -13.67
C ARG A 223 20.43 20.74 -13.29
N PHE A 224 21.24 21.49 -12.55
CA PHE A 224 22.53 21.03 -12.03
C PHE A 224 22.38 19.78 -11.16
N ALA A 225 21.40 19.76 -10.25
CA ALA A 225 21.13 18.59 -9.41
C ALA A 225 20.84 17.34 -10.25
N ALA A 226 19.94 17.47 -11.23
CA ALA A 226 19.57 16.38 -12.11
C ALA A 226 20.73 15.90 -13.00
N ASP A 227 21.61 16.81 -13.43
CA ASP A 227 22.79 16.50 -14.25
C ASP A 227 23.91 15.84 -13.44
N ASN A 228 24.02 16.15 -12.15
CA ASN A 228 25.08 15.69 -11.27
C ASN A 228 24.65 14.53 -10.34
N GLY A 229 23.57 13.83 -10.72
CA GLY A 229 23.20 12.56 -10.08
C GLY A 229 22.48 12.70 -8.74
N ALA A 230 21.71 13.77 -8.54
CA ALA A 230 20.74 13.82 -7.46
C ALA A 230 19.59 12.83 -7.73
N ASP A 231 19.20 12.08 -6.70
CA ASP A 231 18.03 11.20 -6.75
C ASP A 231 16.77 11.89 -6.19
N VAL A 232 16.98 12.81 -5.26
CA VAL A 232 15.94 13.61 -4.60
C VAL A 232 16.42 15.06 -4.54
N ILE A 233 15.52 16.01 -4.80
CA ILE A 233 15.73 17.45 -4.59
C ILE A 233 14.80 17.92 -3.49
N ASN A 234 15.34 18.61 -2.49
CA ASN A 234 14.57 19.34 -1.49
C ASN A 234 14.69 20.86 -1.70
N MET A 235 13.55 21.53 -1.82
CA MET A 235 13.42 22.97 -1.89
C MET A 235 12.62 23.49 -0.69
N SER A 236 13.32 23.78 0.40
CA SER A 236 12.75 24.38 1.62
C SER A 236 12.54 25.91 1.49
N LEU A 237 12.15 26.32 0.28
CA LEU A 237 11.97 27.70 -0.13
C LEU A 237 10.63 27.84 -0.85
N GLY A 238 10.12 29.05 -0.90
CA GLY A 238 8.87 29.31 -1.61
C GLY A 238 8.53 30.78 -1.61
N GLY A 239 7.73 31.16 -2.59
CA GLY A 239 7.32 32.54 -2.79
C GLY A 239 7.22 32.88 -4.27
N GLY A 240 6.81 34.11 -4.54
CA GLY A 240 6.67 34.60 -5.91
C GLY A 240 5.49 33.98 -6.67
N GLY A 241 5.53 34.10 -7.99
CA GLY A 241 4.49 33.61 -8.91
C GLY A 241 4.99 32.50 -9.82
N ARG A 242 4.07 31.97 -10.63
CA ARG A 242 4.41 30.98 -11.67
C ARG A 242 5.45 31.54 -12.64
N SER A 243 6.44 30.73 -12.96
CA SER A 243 7.52 30.98 -13.91
C SER A 243 7.67 29.77 -14.81
N GLN A 244 7.61 30.00 -16.12
CA GLN A 244 7.80 28.95 -17.10
C GLN A 244 9.21 28.34 -17.02
N VAL A 245 10.24 29.15 -16.75
CA VAL A 245 11.64 28.67 -16.66
C VAL A 245 11.82 27.68 -15.51
N MET A 246 11.13 27.91 -14.39
CA MET A 246 11.13 27.02 -13.23
C MET A 246 10.37 25.73 -13.51
N GLU A 247 9.19 25.83 -14.14
CA GLU A 247 8.37 24.69 -14.52
C GLU A 247 9.10 23.75 -15.49
N GLU A 248 9.82 24.31 -16.47
CA GLU A 248 10.65 23.54 -17.39
C GLU A 248 11.86 22.90 -16.69
N ALA A 249 12.44 23.54 -15.68
CA ALA A 249 13.53 22.94 -14.89
C ALA A 249 13.02 21.75 -14.05
N ILE A 250 11.84 21.89 -13.44
CA ILE A 250 11.18 20.83 -12.67
C ILE A 250 10.84 19.64 -13.56
N ALA A 251 10.22 19.88 -14.72
CA ALA A 251 9.93 18.83 -15.69
C ALA A 251 11.22 18.12 -16.15
N TYR A 252 12.29 18.88 -16.42
CA TYR A 252 13.59 18.31 -16.80
C TYR A 252 14.18 17.39 -15.71
N ALA A 253 14.12 17.80 -14.44
CA ALA A 253 14.61 16.97 -13.34
C ALA A 253 13.73 15.72 -13.13
N HIS A 254 12.40 15.87 -13.22
CA HIS A 254 11.47 14.73 -13.12
C HIS A 254 11.69 13.72 -14.26
N ASP A 255 11.83 14.17 -15.50
CA ASP A 255 12.11 13.33 -16.68
C ASP A 255 13.44 12.55 -16.55
N LYS A 256 14.38 13.08 -15.75
CA LYS A 256 15.63 12.39 -15.39
C LYS A 256 15.49 11.39 -14.24
N GLY A 257 14.29 11.22 -13.69
CA GLY A 257 13.99 10.30 -12.62
C GLY A 257 14.25 10.85 -11.22
N VAL A 258 14.34 12.18 -11.07
CA VAL A 258 14.60 12.84 -9.78
C VAL A 258 13.28 13.13 -9.07
N VAL A 259 13.20 12.78 -7.77
CA VAL A 259 12.05 13.11 -6.93
C VAL A 259 12.19 14.55 -6.42
N ILE A 260 11.15 15.37 -6.54
CA ILE A 260 11.22 16.79 -6.20
C ILE A 260 10.25 17.07 -5.05
N VAL A 261 10.76 17.63 -3.95
CA VAL A 261 10.01 17.94 -2.74
C VAL A 261 10.16 19.42 -2.40
N ALA A 262 9.06 20.09 -2.04
CA ALA A 262 9.11 21.50 -1.69
C ALA A 262 8.12 21.90 -0.58
N ALA A 263 8.49 22.95 0.15
CA ALA A 263 7.71 23.53 1.22
C ALA A 263 6.45 24.25 0.70
N ALA A 264 5.27 23.98 1.31
CA ALA A 264 4.01 24.60 0.88
C ALA A 264 3.91 26.11 1.13
N GLY A 265 4.71 26.67 2.07
CA GLY A 265 4.72 28.08 2.44
C GLY A 265 4.15 28.36 3.85
N ASN A 266 4.39 29.57 4.37
CA ASN A 266 4.21 29.89 5.80
C ASN A 266 3.27 31.09 6.03
N GLU A 267 2.28 31.30 5.16
CA GLU A 267 1.37 32.45 5.20
C GLU A 267 -0.06 32.11 5.67
N ASN A 268 -0.31 30.86 6.09
CA ASN A 268 -1.63 30.34 6.43
C ASN A 268 -2.67 30.56 5.30
N ARG A 269 -2.25 30.34 4.06
CA ARG A 269 -3.10 30.47 2.86
C ARG A 269 -3.64 29.12 2.41
N ASN A 270 -4.86 29.14 1.86
CA ASN A 270 -5.54 27.99 1.25
C ASN A 270 -5.01 27.66 -0.16
N SER A 271 -3.69 27.73 -0.34
CA SER A 271 -2.98 27.25 -1.53
C SER A 271 -1.49 27.11 -1.24
N ALA A 272 -0.85 26.08 -1.78
CA ALA A 272 0.61 26.00 -1.79
C ALA A 272 1.27 27.13 -2.62
N SER A 273 2.43 27.60 -2.17
CA SER A 273 3.28 28.54 -2.88
C SER A 273 4.06 27.86 -4.02
N PHE A 274 4.64 28.65 -4.93
CA PHE A 274 5.62 28.11 -5.87
C PHE A 274 7.00 28.03 -5.19
N PRO A 275 7.82 27.00 -5.46
CA PRO A 275 7.64 25.96 -6.49
C PRO A 275 6.78 24.76 -6.07
N ALA A 276 6.35 24.63 -4.81
CA ALA A 276 5.58 23.47 -4.35
C ALA A 276 4.30 23.19 -5.17
N ARG A 277 3.68 24.23 -5.73
CA ARG A 277 2.46 24.11 -6.53
C ARG A 277 2.66 23.57 -7.97
N TYR A 278 3.90 23.45 -8.46
CA TYR A 278 4.11 22.89 -9.80
C TYR A 278 3.73 21.41 -9.86
N ASP A 279 3.39 20.95 -11.07
CA ASP A 279 3.27 19.52 -11.32
C ASP A 279 4.62 18.83 -11.08
N HIS A 280 4.60 17.54 -10.77
CA HIS A 280 5.78 16.73 -10.42
C HIS A 280 6.52 17.14 -9.13
N VAL A 281 6.02 18.12 -8.38
CA VAL A 281 6.56 18.50 -7.07
C VAL A 281 5.66 17.97 -5.96
N ILE A 282 6.28 17.34 -4.95
CA ILE A 282 5.62 16.93 -3.73
C ILE A 282 5.58 18.12 -2.78
N ALA A 283 4.41 18.77 -2.68
CA ALA A 283 4.17 19.88 -1.77
C ALA A 283 3.88 19.42 -0.35
N VAL A 284 4.65 19.95 0.60
CA VAL A 284 4.62 19.51 2.00
C VAL A 284 4.08 20.60 2.93
N SER A 285 2.95 20.32 3.59
CA SER A 285 2.43 21.14 4.69
C SER A 285 3.06 20.75 6.03
N ALA A 286 3.02 21.67 7.00
CA ALA A 286 3.67 21.51 8.30
C ALA A 286 2.68 21.13 9.40
N LEU A 287 3.10 20.17 10.23
CA LEU A 287 2.45 19.76 11.46
C LEU A 287 3.19 20.31 12.69
N ASP A 288 2.46 20.62 13.75
CA ASP A 288 3.04 20.83 15.08
C ASP A 288 3.21 19.49 15.83
N SER A 289 3.72 19.56 17.07
CA SER A 289 4.00 18.39 17.91
C SER A 289 2.75 17.62 18.35
N ASP A 290 1.57 18.25 18.30
CA ASP A 290 0.30 17.62 18.63
C ASP A 290 -0.33 16.92 17.42
N GLY A 291 0.34 17.00 16.25
CA GLY A 291 -0.17 16.46 14.99
C GLY A 291 -1.21 17.37 14.31
N ALA A 292 -1.47 18.57 14.85
CA ALA A 292 -2.34 19.54 14.20
C ALA A 292 -1.58 20.27 13.08
N ARG A 293 -2.32 20.83 12.12
CA ARG A 293 -1.71 21.69 11.10
C ARG A 293 -1.08 22.89 11.81
N ALA A 294 0.21 23.10 11.58
CA ALA A 294 0.93 24.22 12.16
C ALA A 294 0.24 25.54 11.74
N PRO A 295 -0.01 26.48 12.67
CA PRO A 295 -0.86 27.65 12.40
C PRO A 295 -0.40 28.59 11.28
N TYR A 296 0.88 28.50 10.90
CA TYR A 296 1.46 29.27 9.79
C TYR A 296 1.41 28.51 8.45
N SER A 297 1.22 27.18 8.46
CA SER A 297 1.35 26.36 7.26
C SER A 297 0.32 26.75 6.20
N ASN A 298 0.75 26.92 4.96
CA ASN A 298 -0.19 26.88 3.85
C ASN A 298 -0.82 25.48 3.75
N PHE A 299 -2.04 25.44 3.22
CA PHE A 299 -2.88 24.25 3.08
C PHE A 299 -3.68 24.34 1.78
N GLY A 300 -4.50 23.33 1.49
CA GLY A 300 -5.47 23.42 0.41
C GLY A 300 -4.93 23.04 -0.94
N ALA A 301 -5.29 23.83 -1.96
CA ALA A 301 -4.97 23.52 -3.34
C ALA A 301 -3.45 23.37 -3.55
N GLY A 302 -3.04 22.20 -4.07
CA GLY A 302 -1.65 21.89 -4.39
C GLY A 302 -0.82 21.36 -3.23
N VAL A 303 -1.40 21.09 -2.04
CA VAL A 303 -0.71 20.33 -0.97
C VAL A 303 -0.91 18.83 -1.20
N ASN A 304 0.18 18.05 -1.13
CA ASN A 304 0.16 16.61 -1.38
C ASN A 304 0.27 15.76 -0.12
N ILE A 305 1.04 16.20 0.88
CA ILE A 305 1.29 15.43 2.12
C ILE A 305 1.67 16.40 3.25
N SER A 306 1.56 15.95 4.50
CA SER A 306 1.96 16.71 5.68
C SER A 306 3.07 16.00 6.47
N ALA A 307 3.97 16.79 7.05
CA ALA A 307 5.09 16.29 7.84
C ALA A 307 5.44 17.24 9.01
N PRO A 308 6.23 16.78 10.01
CA PRO A 308 6.63 17.59 11.15
C PRO A 308 7.36 18.88 10.75
N GLY A 309 6.74 20.03 11.01
CA GLY A 309 7.33 21.36 10.79
C GLY A 309 7.52 22.17 12.07
N GLY A 310 6.91 21.74 13.18
CA GLY A 310 7.04 22.34 14.51
C GLY A 310 6.31 23.67 14.69
N SER A 311 6.19 24.11 15.95
CA SER A 311 5.56 25.38 16.31
C SER A 311 6.23 25.93 17.56
N THR A 312 6.92 27.07 17.47
CA THR A 312 7.58 27.69 18.62
C THR A 312 6.66 28.61 19.42
N ARG A 313 5.33 28.50 19.26
CA ARG A 313 4.34 29.34 19.95
C ARG A 313 4.40 29.19 21.47
N SER A 314 4.63 27.98 21.96
CA SER A 314 4.74 27.65 23.38
C SER A 314 6.19 27.65 23.89
N GLY A 315 7.15 27.98 23.01
CA GLY A 315 8.59 27.92 23.27
C GLY A 315 9.33 27.02 22.27
N ASN A 316 10.66 26.96 22.37
CA ASN A 316 11.51 26.25 21.40
C ASN A 316 11.40 24.71 21.48
N GLY A 317 10.76 24.15 22.53
CA GLY A 317 10.67 22.69 22.73
C GLY A 317 9.83 21.95 21.69
N GLU A 318 8.99 22.67 20.94
CA GLU A 318 8.08 22.14 19.92
C GLU A 318 8.58 22.43 18.48
N GLY A 319 9.77 23.02 18.33
CA GLY A 319 10.45 23.18 17.05
C GLY A 319 11.18 21.92 16.61
N ILE A 320 11.70 21.93 15.38
CA ILE A 320 12.56 20.88 14.84
C ILE A 320 14.00 21.21 15.20
N LEU A 321 14.61 20.37 16.05
CA LEU A 321 15.96 20.56 16.56
C LEU A 321 16.99 19.92 15.62
N GLN A 322 17.95 20.71 15.14
CA GLN A 322 19.14 20.25 14.40
C GLN A 322 20.37 21.11 14.73
N GLU A 323 21.57 20.60 14.46
CA GLU A 323 22.77 21.44 14.42
C GLU A 323 22.74 22.29 13.15
N THR A 324 23.07 23.57 13.29
CA THR A 324 23.10 24.55 12.21
C THR A 324 24.22 25.55 12.48
N VAL A 325 24.36 26.57 11.64
CA VAL A 325 25.35 27.64 11.79
C VAL A 325 24.71 28.86 12.44
N ASP A 326 25.42 29.49 13.37
CA ASP A 326 25.10 30.85 13.79
C ASP A 326 25.63 31.84 12.74
N PRO A 327 24.77 32.55 11.99
CA PRO A 327 25.21 33.47 10.94
C PRO A 327 26.05 34.65 11.47
N ARG A 328 26.06 34.90 12.79
CA ARG A 328 26.86 35.97 13.39
C ARG A 328 28.31 35.55 13.67
N THR A 329 28.53 34.27 13.98
CA THR A 329 29.86 33.76 14.38
C THR A 329 30.43 32.77 13.37
N GLY A 330 29.59 32.16 12.53
CA GLY A 330 29.95 31.05 11.65
C GLY A 330 30.13 29.73 12.38
N GLU A 331 29.82 29.66 13.68
CA GLU A 331 30.03 28.46 14.51
C GLU A 331 28.79 27.55 14.52
N GLY A 332 29.02 26.25 14.71
CA GLY A 332 27.96 25.26 14.90
C GLY A 332 27.15 25.51 16.17
N VAL A 333 25.83 25.43 16.07
CA VAL A 333 24.88 25.64 17.16
C VAL A 333 23.62 24.80 16.97
N PHE A 334 23.12 24.19 18.04
CA PHE A 334 21.82 23.52 18.00
C PHE A 334 20.68 24.53 18.07
N ARG A 335 19.77 24.50 17.10
CA ARG A 335 18.60 25.38 17.07
C ARG A 335 17.33 24.60 16.73
N ALA A 336 16.27 24.94 17.43
CA ALA A 336 14.93 24.51 17.09
C ALA A 336 14.30 25.55 16.13
N LEU A 337 13.98 25.13 14.92
CA LEU A 337 13.32 25.97 13.92
C LEU A 337 11.88 25.48 13.67
N GLN A 338 11.05 26.37 13.12
CA GLN A 338 9.70 26.02 12.67
C GLN A 338 9.49 26.45 11.21
N GLY A 339 8.72 25.66 10.46
CA GLY A 339 8.32 26.02 9.11
C GLY A 339 7.92 24.81 8.26
N THR A 340 7.21 25.08 7.16
CA THR A 340 7.11 24.10 6.05
C THR A 340 8.49 23.77 5.47
N SER A 341 9.45 24.67 5.61
CA SER A 341 10.88 24.46 5.35
C SER A 341 11.52 23.36 6.20
N MET A 342 10.99 23.07 7.39
CA MET A 342 11.43 21.95 8.22
C MET A 342 10.59 20.69 7.96
N ALA A 343 9.36 20.82 7.47
CA ALA A 343 8.53 19.67 7.07
C ALA A 343 9.02 19.01 5.77
N SER A 344 9.34 19.80 4.75
CA SER A 344 9.85 19.34 3.45
C SER A 344 11.03 18.34 3.54
N PRO A 345 12.11 18.61 4.31
CA PRO A 345 13.24 17.70 4.38
C PRO A 345 12.93 16.36 5.05
N HIS A 346 11.88 16.25 5.88
CA HIS A 346 11.42 14.95 6.37
C HIS A 346 10.92 14.08 5.22
N VAL A 347 10.09 14.64 4.33
CA VAL A 347 9.57 13.94 3.15
C VAL A 347 10.70 13.61 2.18
N ALA A 348 11.65 14.52 1.96
CA ALA A 348 12.82 14.27 1.12
C ALA A 348 13.70 13.13 1.67
N GLY A 349 13.90 13.09 3.00
CA GLY A 349 14.59 11.99 3.67
C GLY A 349 13.87 10.65 3.49
N VAL A 350 12.55 10.60 3.69
CA VAL A 350 11.78 9.35 3.48
C VAL A 350 11.78 8.93 2.00
N ALA A 351 11.70 9.88 1.06
CA ALA A 351 11.87 9.61 -0.36
C ALA A 351 13.23 8.95 -0.65
N ALA A 352 14.30 9.38 0.03
CA ALA A 352 15.61 8.75 -0.08
C ALA A 352 15.62 7.31 0.47
N LEU A 353 14.91 7.01 1.56
CA LEU A 353 14.76 5.64 2.07
C LEU A 353 14.04 4.71 1.08
N ILE A 354 13.01 5.23 0.40
CA ILE A 354 12.26 4.52 -0.64
C ILE A 354 13.15 4.26 -1.87
N ARG A 355 13.88 5.27 -2.34
CA ARG A 355 14.86 5.14 -3.43
C ARG A 355 15.90 4.06 -3.13
N ALA A 356 16.48 4.08 -1.92
CA ALA A 356 17.45 3.09 -1.47
C ALA A 356 16.87 1.66 -1.41
N SER A 357 15.55 1.52 -1.33
CA SER A 357 14.84 0.23 -1.40
C SER A 357 14.62 -0.28 -2.84
N GLY A 358 15.17 0.40 -3.85
CA GLY A 358 15.18 -0.04 -5.26
C GLY A 358 14.04 0.51 -6.12
N VAL A 359 13.31 1.52 -5.66
CA VAL A 359 12.27 2.20 -6.46
C VAL A 359 12.91 3.39 -7.18
N SER A 360 13.05 3.33 -8.51
CA SER A 360 13.73 4.37 -9.29
C SER A 360 12.78 5.36 -10.00
N ASP A 361 11.50 5.04 -10.10
CA ASP A 361 10.51 5.89 -10.76
C ASP A 361 9.99 6.97 -9.79
N PRO A 362 10.20 8.28 -10.06
CA PRO A 362 9.81 9.35 -9.15
C PRO A 362 8.30 9.39 -8.88
N ASP A 363 7.47 9.08 -9.88
CA ASP A 363 6.01 9.02 -9.70
C ASP A 363 5.62 7.88 -8.76
N ARG A 364 6.34 6.75 -8.83
CA ARG A 364 6.12 5.65 -7.90
C ARG A 364 6.57 5.99 -6.49
N VAL A 365 7.65 6.74 -6.31
CA VAL A 365 8.07 7.23 -4.98
C VAL A 365 6.99 8.13 -4.37
N ALA A 366 6.49 9.10 -5.15
CA ALA A 366 5.40 9.98 -4.71
C ALA A 366 4.14 9.17 -4.34
N GLN A 367 3.75 8.21 -5.18
CA GLN A 367 2.61 7.34 -4.93
C GLN A 367 2.78 6.52 -3.65
N ILE A 368 3.97 5.96 -3.40
CA ILE A 368 4.26 5.21 -2.17
C ILE A 368 4.09 6.11 -0.95
N LEU A 369 4.65 7.33 -0.98
CA LEU A 369 4.51 8.30 0.11
C LEU A 369 3.04 8.60 0.43
N TYR A 370 2.20 8.74 -0.59
CA TYR A 370 0.77 9.03 -0.41
C TYR A 370 -0.02 7.80 0.06
N GLU A 371 0.25 6.63 -0.50
CA GLU A 371 -0.42 5.36 -0.12
C GLU A 371 -0.06 4.92 1.29
N SER A 372 1.13 5.27 1.78
CA SER A 372 1.60 4.92 3.11
C SER A 372 1.27 5.97 4.17
N ALA A 373 0.83 7.16 3.78
CA ALA A 373 0.51 8.23 4.72
C ALA A 373 -0.67 7.81 5.62
N ASN A 374 -0.60 8.21 6.90
CA ASN A 374 -1.70 8.04 7.83
C ASN A 374 -2.78 9.08 7.47
N GLY A 375 -3.79 8.63 6.72
CA GLY A 375 -4.89 9.48 6.25
C GLY A 375 -5.69 10.10 7.39
N VAL A 376 -6.13 11.34 7.19
CA VAL A 376 -6.99 12.08 8.13
C VAL A 376 -8.42 12.06 7.58
N GLU A 377 -9.35 11.48 8.34
CA GLU A 377 -10.77 11.54 8.01
C GLU A 377 -11.28 12.99 8.11
N ASP A 378 -12.25 13.36 7.27
CA ASP A 378 -12.91 14.67 7.28
C ASP A 378 -12.00 15.90 7.07
N ASP A 379 -10.97 15.80 6.22
CA ASP A 379 -10.13 16.95 5.80
C ASP A 379 -10.73 17.74 4.62
N GLU A 380 -11.89 18.36 4.82
CA GLU A 380 -12.61 19.11 3.76
C GLU A 380 -11.79 20.23 3.11
N LEU A 381 -10.81 20.78 3.84
CA LEU A 381 -9.98 21.91 3.42
C LEU A 381 -8.60 21.49 2.88
N ASN A 382 -8.32 20.19 2.76
CA ASN A 382 -7.03 19.65 2.34
C ASN A 382 -5.84 20.24 3.14
N GLN A 383 -5.94 20.22 4.47
CA GLN A 383 -4.90 20.62 5.41
C GLN A 383 -3.70 19.67 5.40
N PHE A 384 -3.94 18.40 5.14
CA PHE A 384 -2.97 17.32 5.34
C PHE A 384 -2.58 16.61 4.04
N GLY A 385 -3.24 16.90 2.90
CA GLY A 385 -2.98 16.19 1.65
C GLY A 385 -3.41 14.72 1.79
N ALA A 386 -2.51 13.80 1.43
CA ALA A 386 -2.69 12.37 1.65
C ALA A 386 -2.72 11.96 3.14
N GLY A 387 -2.27 12.83 4.05
CA GLY A 387 -2.22 12.57 5.48
C GLY A 387 -0.83 12.82 6.09
N TYR A 388 -0.60 12.24 7.26
CA TYR A 388 0.67 12.35 7.98
C TYR A 388 1.71 11.39 7.39
N LEU A 389 2.92 11.89 7.14
CA LEU A 389 4.04 11.09 6.67
C LEU A 389 4.34 9.91 7.62
N ASP A 390 4.49 8.71 7.04
CA ASP A 390 4.87 7.49 7.76
C ASP A 390 6.04 6.79 7.04
N ALA A 391 7.22 6.82 7.64
CA ALA A 391 8.45 6.31 7.04
C ALA A 391 8.50 4.78 6.97
N ASP A 392 8.06 4.08 8.02
CA ASP A 392 8.11 2.61 8.07
C ASP A 392 7.10 1.99 7.10
N ALA A 393 5.88 2.53 7.05
CA ALA A 393 4.87 2.10 6.08
C ALA A 393 5.35 2.31 4.63
N ALA A 394 5.98 3.45 4.35
CA ALA A 394 6.52 3.77 3.02
C ALA A 394 7.59 2.77 2.58
N VAL A 395 8.59 2.50 3.43
CA VAL A 395 9.69 1.58 3.11
C VAL A 395 9.17 0.14 2.97
N LYS A 396 8.23 -0.30 3.82
CA LYS A 396 7.57 -1.61 3.68
C LYS A 396 6.87 -1.76 2.34
N LEU A 397 6.16 -0.73 1.89
CA LEU A 397 5.43 -0.75 0.62
C LEU A 397 6.40 -0.78 -0.57
N ALA A 398 7.51 -0.05 -0.49
CA ALA A 398 8.58 -0.06 -1.49
C ALA A 398 9.18 -1.46 -1.68
N GLN A 399 9.46 -2.17 -0.59
CA GLN A 399 10.07 -3.51 -0.61
C GLN A 399 9.12 -4.60 -1.14
N ARG A 400 7.80 -4.45 -0.99
CA ARG A 400 6.79 -5.44 -1.45
C ARG A 400 6.53 -5.43 -2.97
N GLY A 401 6.93 -4.37 -3.68
CA GLY A 401 6.50 -4.09 -5.07
C GLY A 401 7.35 -4.67 -6.22
N GLN A 402 8.37 -5.49 -5.97
CA GLN A 402 9.28 -5.97 -7.02
C GLN A 402 8.84 -7.31 -7.67
N TRP A 403 7.83 -7.32 -8.56
CA TRP A 403 7.55 -8.44 -9.50
C TRP A 403 7.00 -7.96 -10.86
N PRO A 404 7.52 -8.40 -12.05
CA PRO A 404 7.41 -7.62 -13.30
C PRO A 404 6.26 -8.00 -14.28
N PHE A 405 5.19 -8.69 -13.88
CA PHE A 405 4.13 -9.12 -14.83
C PHE A 405 2.98 -8.11 -15.02
N HIS A 406 2.77 -7.20 -14.08
CA HIS A 406 1.69 -6.20 -14.08
C HIS A 406 1.99 -4.95 -14.94
N TRP A 407 3.27 -4.71 -15.28
CA TRP A 407 3.72 -3.55 -16.05
C TRP A 407 3.32 -3.60 -17.53
N PHE A 408 3.23 -4.79 -18.14
CA PHE A 408 2.71 -4.96 -19.50
C PHE A 408 1.25 -4.50 -19.62
N PHE A 409 0.43 -4.78 -18.62
CA PHE A 409 -0.95 -4.30 -18.55
C PHE A 409 -1.05 -2.80 -18.23
N ARG A 410 -0.11 -2.24 -17.46
CA ARG A 410 -0.06 -0.80 -17.11
C ARG A 410 0.31 0.08 -18.30
N TRP A 411 1.25 -0.33 -19.16
CA TRP A 411 1.55 0.37 -20.43
C TRP A 411 0.35 0.36 -21.39
N LEU A 412 -0.35 -0.78 -21.48
CA LEU A 412 -1.56 -0.93 -22.28
C LEU A 412 -2.73 -0.10 -21.71
N TRP A 413 -2.76 0.12 -20.39
CA TRP A 413 -3.67 1.02 -19.68
C TRP A 413 -3.36 2.50 -19.92
N GLN A 414 -2.10 2.93 -19.84
CA GLN A 414 -1.77 4.37 -19.84
C GLN A 414 -1.95 5.06 -21.20
N THR A 415 -1.83 4.34 -22.32
CA THR A 415 -1.91 4.94 -23.67
C THR A 415 -3.33 5.05 -24.24
N ALA A 416 -4.27 4.21 -23.78
CA ALA A 416 -5.65 4.20 -24.29
C ALA A 416 -6.67 4.89 -23.36
N PHE A 417 -6.42 4.87 -22.03
CA PHE A 417 -7.42 5.23 -21.00
C PHE A 417 -7.52 6.74 -20.75
N PHE A 418 -6.40 7.48 -20.88
CA PHE A 418 -6.37 8.93 -20.60
C PHE A 418 -7.01 9.81 -21.68
N LYS A 419 -7.21 9.32 -22.90
CA LYS A 419 -7.91 10.10 -23.94
C LYS A 419 -9.43 10.12 -23.77
N LEU A 420 -10.01 9.26 -22.93
CA LEU A 420 -11.46 9.02 -22.86
C LEU A 420 -12.15 9.39 -21.53
N ARG A 421 -11.45 10.02 -20.56
CA ARG A 421 -12.04 10.51 -19.27
C ARG A 421 -12.92 9.47 -18.55
N LEU A 422 -12.46 8.21 -18.52
CA LEU A 422 -13.11 7.10 -17.83
C LEU A 422 -12.66 7.03 -16.36
N TRP A 423 -13.60 6.82 -15.43
CA TRP A 423 -13.34 6.62 -14.00
C TRP A 423 -13.70 5.17 -13.63
N PHE A 424 -12.93 4.52 -12.74
CA PHE A 424 -13.21 3.14 -12.32
C PHE A 424 -13.40 3.06 -10.79
N ASP A 425 -14.58 2.65 -10.36
CA ASP A 425 -14.92 2.39 -8.96
C ASP A 425 -14.82 0.88 -8.67
N ALA A 426 -13.72 0.48 -8.03
CA ALA A 426 -13.47 -0.90 -7.64
C ALA A 426 -14.38 -1.39 -6.49
N SER A 427 -14.97 -0.48 -5.72
CA SER A 427 -15.89 -0.81 -4.62
C SER A 427 -17.29 -1.20 -5.12
N ALA A 428 -17.64 -0.81 -6.35
CA ALA A 428 -18.92 -1.09 -6.97
C ALA A 428 -19.12 -2.57 -7.38
N VAL A 429 -18.05 -3.40 -7.33
CA VAL A 429 -18.09 -4.78 -7.83
C VAL A 429 -17.43 -5.75 -6.84
N PRO A 430 -18.19 -6.70 -6.25
CA PRO A 430 -17.60 -7.75 -5.43
C PRO A 430 -16.91 -8.80 -6.34
N ILE A 431 -15.62 -8.60 -6.58
CA ILE A 431 -14.81 -9.39 -7.53
C ILE A 431 -14.80 -10.89 -7.17
N ILE A 432 -14.68 -11.22 -5.88
CA ILE A 432 -14.55 -12.61 -5.40
C ILE A 432 -15.81 -13.45 -5.75
N PRO A 433 -17.05 -13.01 -5.41
CA PRO A 433 -18.26 -13.70 -5.85
C PRO A 433 -18.36 -13.87 -7.37
N LYS A 434 -17.97 -12.87 -8.16
CA LYS A 434 -18.04 -12.91 -9.63
C LYS A 434 -17.09 -13.94 -10.23
N LEU A 435 -15.85 -14.01 -9.73
CA LEU A 435 -14.90 -15.05 -10.13
C LEU A 435 -15.38 -16.45 -9.74
N LEU A 436 -16.00 -16.58 -8.56
CA LEU A 436 -16.57 -17.84 -8.11
C LEU A 436 -17.76 -18.28 -9.01
N MET A 437 -18.62 -17.36 -9.43
CA MET A 437 -19.70 -17.63 -10.40
C MET A 437 -19.16 -18.14 -11.74
N ILE A 438 -18.09 -17.53 -12.26
CA ILE A 438 -17.42 -17.99 -13.49
C ILE A 438 -16.82 -19.39 -13.27
N GLY A 439 -16.12 -19.61 -12.16
CA GLY A 439 -15.51 -20.90 -11.83
C GLY A 439 -16.55 -22.03 -11.75
N VAL A 440 -17.69 -21.79 -11.08
CA VAL A 440 -18.80 -22.74 -11.01
C VAL A 440 -19.40 -23.00 -12.40
N ALA A 441 -19.57 -21.97 -13.23
CA ALA A 441 -20.10 -22.11 -14.57
C ALA A 441 -19.19 -22.96 -15.48
N TYR A 442 -17.87 -22.72 -15.45
CA TYR A 442 -16.90 -23.54 -16.16
C TYR A 442 -16.86 -24.97 -15.60
N GLY A 443 -16.96 -25.15 -14.29
CA GLY A 443 -17.07 -26.48 -13.66
C GLY A 443 -18.29 -27.27 -14.17
N LEU A 444 -19.45 -26.62 -14.25
CA LEU A 444 -20.68 -27.20 -14.82
C LEU A 444 -20.51 -27.55 -16.31
N ALA A 445 -19.90 -26.67 -17.09
CA ALA A 445 -19.62 -26.94 -18.50
C ALA A 445 -18.64 -28.11 -18.70
N VAL A 446 -17.61 -28.25 -17.85
CA VAL A 446 -16.71 -29.41 -17.86
C VAL A 446 -17.46 -30.70 -17.52
N LEU A 447 -18.40 -30.67 -16.56
CA LEU A 447 -19.24 -31.83 -16.23
C LEU A 447 -20.10 -32.28 -17.41
N LEU A 448 -20.58 -31.33 -18.22
CA LEU A 448 -21.34 -31.56 -19.44
C LEU A 448 -20.49 -31.74 -20.70
N GLY A 449 -19.17 -31.64 -20.58
CA GLY A 449 -18.21 -31.60 -21.69
C GLY A 449 -18.25 -32.80 -22.64
N SER A 450 -18.82 -33.94 -22.22
CA SER A 450 -19.05 -35.09 -23.12
C SER A 450 -20.11 -34.85 -24.19
N TYR A 451 -20.96 -33.85 -24.01
CA TYR A 451 -22.02 -33.45 -24.93
C TYR A 451 -21.71 -32.11 -25.65
N LEU A 452 -20.54 -31.53 -25.37
CA LEU A 452 -20.07 -30.29 -25.98
C LEU A 452 -19.01 -30.59 -27.05
N PRO A 453 -19.03 -29.89 -28.20
CA PRO A 453 -17.97 -30.02 -29.20
C PRO A 453 -16.64 -29.50 -28.64
N ASN A 454 -15.53 -30.16 -28.98
CA ASN A 454 -14.17 -29.76 -28.59
C ASN A 454 -13.38 -29.30 -29.83
N PRO A 455 -12.83 -28.08 -29.88
CA PRO A 455 -12.89 -27.03 -28.85
C PRO A 455 -14.30 -26.46 -28.66
N TRP A 456 -14.57 -25.96 -27.45
CA TRP A 456 -15.85 -25.30 -27.16
C TRP A 456 -16.06 -24.09 -28.08
N PRO A 457 -17.27 -23.89 -28.63
CA PRO A 457 -17.54 -22.78 -29.54
C PRO A 457 -17.33 -21.43 -28.84
N GLY A 458 -16.77 -20.43 -29.53
CA GLY A 458 -16.52 -19.11 -28.94
C GLY A 458 -17.77 -18.46 -28.34
N LEU A 459 -18.93 -18.62 -28.99
CA LEU A 459 -20.22 -18.10 -28.51
C LEU A 459 -20.70 -18.80 -27.22
N PHE A 460 -20.29 -20.05 -26.97
CA PHE A 460 -20.58 -20.76 -25.73
C PHE A 460 -19.91 -20.07 -24.53
N HIS A 461 -18.65 -19.70 -24.66
CA HIS A 461 -17.93 -18.94 -23.62
C HIS A 461 -18.58 -17.59 -23.35
N GLY A 462 -18.98 -16.87 -24.41
CA GLY A 462 -19.68 -15.59 -24.27
C GLY A 462 -21.00 -15.73 -23.52
N GLY A 463 -21.81 -16.74 -23.87
CA GLY A 463 -23.06 -17.02 -23.18
C GLY A 463 -22.84 -17.38 -21.71
N LEU A 464 -21.84 -18.23 -21.43
CA LEU A 464 -21.50 -18.70 -20.09
C LEU A 464 -21.08 -17.57 -19.16
N ILE A 465 -20.21 -16.67 -19.62
CA ILE A 465 -19.75 -15.50 -18.84
C ILE A 465 -20.90 -14.51 -18.58
N LEU A 466 -21.69 -14.18 -19.61
CA LEU A 466 -22.82 -13.26 -19.47
C LEU A 466 -23.94 -13.83 -18.58
N GLY A 467 -24.16 -15.14 -18.64
CA GLY A 467 -25.10 -15.82 -17.76
C GLY A 467 -24.64 -15.84 -16.30
N SER A 468 -23.34 -16.02 -16.04
CA SER A 468 -22.81 -16.23 -14.68
C SER A 468 -22.47 -14.94 -13.95
N ALA A 469 -21.65 -14.09 -14.56
CA ALA A 469 -21.08 -12.92 -13.88
C ALA A 469 -21.44 -11.60 -14.58
N GLY A 470 -21.86 -11.65 -15.84
CA GLY A 470 -21.90 -10.47 -16.69
C GLY A 470 -20.48 -10.00 -17.05
N LEU A 471 -20.36 -8.91 -17.79
CA LEU A 471 -19.07 -8.22 -17.97
C LEU A 471 -18.79 -7.36 -16.73
N PHE A 472 -18.70 -7.98 -15.55
CA PHE A 472 -18.78 -7.33 -14.23
C PHE A 472 -17.87 -6.11 -14.04
N LEU A 473 -16.74 -6.03 -14.75
CA LEU A 473 -15.86 -4.86 -14.76
C LEU A 473 -16.55 -3.61 -15.33
N LEU A 474 -17.52 -3.74 -16.24
CA LEU A 474 -18.28 -2.62 -16.79
C LEU A 474 -19.13 -1.90 -15.73
N ARG A 475 -19.49 -2.58 -14.63
CA ARG A 475 -20.24 -1.96 -13.53
C ARG A 475 -19.39 -1.01 -12.70
N GLY A 476 -18.07 -1.22 -12.67
CA GLY A 476 -17.11 -0.31 -12.06
C GLY A 476 -16.74 0.86 -12.98
N LEU A 477 -17.06 0.82 -14.27
CA LEU A 477 -16.78 1.91 -15.19
C LEU A 477 -17.81 3.02 -15.08
N TYR A 478 -17.32 4.23 -14.81
CA TYR A 478 -18.07 5.46 -14.80
C TYR A 478 -17.60 6.37 -15.93
N ILE A 479 -18.55 6.77 -16.79
CA ILE A 479 -18.31 7.74 -17.85
C ILE A 479 -19.03 9.04 -17.47
N PHE A 480 -18.26 10.12 -17.32
CA PHE A 480 -18.81 11.45 -17.06
C PHE A 480 -19.83 11.83 -18.17
N ASP A 481 -21.00 12.37 -17.79
CA ASP A 481 -22.13 12.77 -18.67
C ASP A 481 -22.94 11.68 -19.40
N LEU A 482 -22.71 10.38 -19.16
CA LEU A 482 -23.55 9.32 -19.76
C LEU A 482 -24.49 8.62 -18.74
N PRO A 483 -25.68 8.15 -19.18
CA PRO A 483 -26.50 7.26 -18.36
C PRO A 483 -25.73 5.98 -18.04
N GLN A 484 -25.59 5.64 -16.75
CA GLN A 484 -24.79 4.49 -16.30
C GLN A 484 -25.54 3.15 -16.41
N TRP A 485 -26.86 3.18 -16.62
CA TRP A 485 -27.70 1.99 -16.66
C TRP A 485 -27.31 0.97 -17.76
N PRO A 486 -26.80 1.34 -18.96
CA PRO A 486 -26.36 0.36 -19.96
C PRO A 486 -25.10 -0.39 -19.51
N LEU A 487 -24.15 0.30 -18.87
CA LEU A 487 -22.93 -0.31 -18.33
C LEU A 487 -23.24 -1.21 -17.13
N ARG A 488 -24.18 -0.79 -16.27
CA ARG A 488 -24.69 -1.63 -15.17
C ARG A 488 -25.42 -2.87 -15.70
N LEU A 489 -26.22 -2.74 -16.76
CA LEU A 489 -26.94 -3.86 -17.35
C LEU A 489 -25.99 -4.87 -18.02
N LEU A 490 -25.02 -4.39 -18.81
CA LEU A 490 -24.00 -5.24 -19.45
C LEU A 490 -23.01 -5.83 -18.43
N GLY A 491 -22.77 -5.12 -17.33
CA GLY A 491 -21.95 -5.57 -16.21
C GLY A 491 -22.64 -6.57 -15.31
N SER A 492 -23.96 -6.65 -15.34
CA SER A 492 -24.73 -7.60 -14.53
C SER A 492 -24.93 -8.95 -15.24
N SER A 493 -24.94 -10.02 -14.45
CA SER A 493 -25.38 -11.32 -14.96
C SER A 493 -26.87 -11.28 -15.28
N ILE A 494 -27.35 -12.20 -16.13
CA ILE A 494 -28.78 -12.28 -16.50
C ILE A 494 -29.72 -12.27 -15.27
N PRO A 495 -29.43 -13.00 -14.16
CA PRO A 495 -30.25 -12.96 -12.95
C PRO A 495 -30.35 -11.59 -12.28
N GLU A 496 -29.31 -10.77 -12.42
CA GLU A 496 -29.16 -9.43 -11.85
C GLU A 496 -29.75 -8.34 -12.75
N TRP A 497 -30.36 -8.64 -13.89
CA TRP A 497 -30.94 -7.58 -14.73
C TRP A 497 -32.08 -6.83 -14.05
N GLY A 498 -32.86 -7.50 -13.20
CA GLY A 498 -33.88 -6.86 -12.37
C GLY A 498 -33.28 -5.86 -11.37
N THR A 499 -32.11 -6.18 -10.79
CA THR A 499 -31.39 -5.29 -9.87
C THR A 499 -30.76 -4.12 -10.60
N ALA A 500 -30.15 -4.37 -11.76
CA ALA A 500 -29.55 -3.36 -12.61
C ALA A 500 -30.56 -2.32 -13.13
N ALA A 501 -31.78 -2.75 -13.47
CA ALA A 501 -32.83 -1.88 -13.99
C ALA A 501 -33.53 -1.03 -12.89
N GLN A 502 -33.66 -1.57 -11.68
CA GLN A 502 -34.39 -0.92 -10.58
C GLN A 502 -33.47 -0.25 -9.55
N ALA A 503 -32.14 -0.32 -9.74
CA ALA A 503 -31.13 0.15 -8.79
C ALA A 503 -31.33 -0.41 -7.36
N ASN A 504 -31.88 -1.61 -7.25
CA ASN A 504 -32.15 -2.29 -5.99
C ASN A 504 -31.14 -3.44 -5.82
N PRO A 505 -30.46 -3.60 -4.67
CA PRO A 505 -29.50 -4.69 -4.48
C PRO A 505 -30.14 -6.09 -4.46
N VAL A 506 -31.45 -6.19 -4.24
CA VAL A 506 -32.16 -7.47 -4.03
C VAL A 506 -32.61 -8.10 -5.34
N LEU A 507 -32.29 -9.39 -5.55
CA LEU A 507 -32.64 -10.12 -6.78
C LEU A 507 -34.14 -10.09 -7.08
N ASN A 508 -34.50 -9.81 -8.33
CA ASN A 508 -35.89 -9.91 -8.77
C ASN A 508 -36.19 -11.37 -9.12
N PRO A 509 -37.18 -12.04 -8.51
CA PRO A 509 -37.49 -13.44 -8.80
C PRO A 509 -37.70 -13.72 -10.29
N ILE A 510 -38.29 -12.80 -11.04
CA ILE A 510 -38.56 -13.02 -12.47
C ILE A 510 -37.26 -13.15 -13.25
N THR A 511 -36.29 -12.26 -13.02
CA THR A 511 -34.98 -12.33 -13.70
C THR A 511 -34.07 -13.40 -13.09
N ALA A 512 -34.16 -13.60 -11.77
CA ALA A 512 -33.48 -14.63 -11.02
C ALA A 512 -34.18 -16.00 -11.11
N SER A 513 -34.61 -16.36 -12.32
CA SER A 513 -35.29 -17.62 -12.61
C SER A 513 -34.81 -18.25 -13.91
N VAL A 514 -35.29 -19.47 -14.17
CA VAL A 514 -35.05 -20.19 -15.42
C VAL A 514 -35.73 -19.55 -16.65
N LEU A 515 -36.61 -18.56 -16.47
CA LEU A 515 -37.39 -17.97 -17.55
C LEU A 515 -36.53 -17.34 -18.66
N ALA A 516 -35.46 -16.61 -18.28
CA ALA A 516 -34.57 -15.99 -19.26
C ALA A 516 -33.77 -17.02 -20.09
N PRO A 517 -33.12 -18.02 -19.49
CA PRO A 517 -32.56 -19.17 -20.22
C PRO A 517 -33.57 -19.86 -21.15
N LEU A 518 -34.79 -20.10 -20.66
CA LEU A 518 -35.84 -20.77 -21.43
C LEU A 518 -36.21 -19.98 -22.69
N LEU A 519 -36.41 -18.66 -22.56
CA LEU A 519 -36.69 -17.78 -23.70
C LEU A 519 -35.52 -17.75 -24.69
N LEU A 520 -34.29 -17.58 -24.21
CA LEU A 520 -33.09 -17.57 -25.07
C LEU A 520 -32.96 -18.88 -25.86
N LEU A 521 -33.18 -20.03 -25.23
CA LEU A 521 -33.17 -21.31 -25.90
C LEU A 521 -34.32 -21.44 -26.91
N ALA A 522 -35.55 -21.05 -26.54
CA ALA A 522 -36.70 -21.11 -27.45
C ALA A 522 -36.48 -20.32 -28.75
N PHE A 523 -35.80 -19.17 -28.68
CA PHE A 523 -35.53 -18.33 -29.86
C PHE A 523 -34.27 -18.73 -30.64
N LEU A 524 -33.23 -19.21 -29.97
CA LEU A 524 -31.89 -19.35 -30.57
C LEU A 524 -31.48 -20.79 -30.84
N LEU A 525 -32.21 -21.79 -30.33
CA LEU A 525 -31.83 -23.19 -30.47
C LEU A 525 -31.83 -23.67 -31.94
N SER A 526 -32.70 -23.12 -32.78
CA SER A 526 -32.73 -23.44 -34.22
C SER A 526 -31.61 -22.79 -35.04
N HIS A 527 -30.85 -21.86 -34.44
CA HIS A 527 -29.80 -21.13 -35.14
C HIS A 527 -28.44 -21.86 -35.02
N PRO A 528 -27.70 -22.07 -36.12
CA PRO A 528 -26.51 -22.94 -36.14
C PRO A 528 -25.39 -22.51 -35.19
N SER A 529 -25.20 -21.20 -34.99
CA SER A 529 -24.17 -20.62 -34.12
C SER A 529 -24.70 -20.09 -32.77
N LEU A 530 -25.82 -19.36 -32.77
CA LEU A 530 -26.37 -18.70 -31.57
C LEU A 530 -26.96 -19.68 -30.54
N LYS A 531 -27.28 -20.91 -30.91
CA LYS A 531 -27.68 -21.94 -29.94
C LYS A 531 -26.64 -22.16 -28.84
N TRP A 532 -25.35 -22.10 -29.20
CA TRP A 532 -24.25 -22.28 -28.25
C TRP A 532 -24.19 -21.16 -27.22
N TYR A 533 -24.53 -19.93 -27.63
CA TYR A 533 -24.69 -18.81 -26.71
C TYR A 533 -25.82 -19.08 -25.71
N ALA A 534 -26.99 -19.50 -26.18
CA ALA A 534 -28.14 -19.78 -25.31
C ALA A 534 -27.85 -20.93 -24.32
N ILE A 535 -27.19 -22.01 -24.76
CA ILE A 535 -26.77 -23.13 -23.91
C ILE A 535 -25.75 -22.65 -22.86
N GLY A 536 -24.76 -21.85 -23.27
CA GLY A 536 -23.79 -21.25 -22.36
C GLY A 536 -24.45 -20.37 -21.31
N SER A 537 -25.37 -19.50 -21.72
CA SER A 537 -26.12 -18.62 -20.81
C SER A 537 -26.99 -19.38 -19.81
N ALA A 538 -27.59 -20.50 -20.20
CA ALA A 538 -28.34 -21.35 -19.29
C ALA A 538 -27.46 -21.95 -18.17
N LEU A 539 -26.24 -22.38 -18.50
CA LEU A 539 -25.27 -22.85 -17.49
C LEU A 539 -24.75 -21.71 -16.61
N GLY A 540 -24.48 -20.55 -17.22
CA GLY A 540 -24.06 -19.37 -16.50
C GLY A 540 -25.11 -18.92 -15.48
N VAL A 541 -26.37 -18.84 -15.89
CA VAL A 541 -27.50 -18.50 -15.00
C VAL A 541 -27.61 -19.51 -13.87
N GLY A 542 -27.50 -20.81 -14.17
CA GLY A 542 -27.47 -21.86 -13.15
C GLY A 542 -26.36 -21.66 -12.10
N ALA A 543 -25.16 -21.31 -12.55
CA ALA A 543 -24.04 -21.01 -11.66
C ALA A 543 -24.27 -19.75 -10.82
N CYS A 544 -24.73 -18.66 -11.43
CA CYS A 544 -25.05 -17.41 -10.73
C CYS A 544 -26.06 -17.65 -9.60
N LEU A 545 -27.18 -18.31 -9.91
CA LEU A 545 -28.25 -18.59 -8.93
C LEU A 545 -27.79 -19.53 -7.81
N ALA A 546 -26.99 -20.55 -8.14
CA ALA A 546 -26.44 -21.47 -7.14
C ALA A 546 -25.49 -20.76 -6.16
N VAL A 547 -24.66 -19.85 -6.67
CA VAL A 547 -23.73 -19.06 -5.85
C VAL A 547 -24.47 -18.03 -5.01
N SER A 548 -25.46 -17.33 -5.59
CA SER A 548 -26.32 -16.39 -4.85
C SER A 548 -27.08 -17.10 -3.73
N ALA A 549 -27.60 -18.31 -3.95
CA ALA A 549 -28.29 -19.07 -2.90
C ALA A 549 -27.41 -19.35 -1.66
N VAL A 550 -26.09 -19.43 -1.84
CA VAL A 550 -25.12 -19.68 -0.77
C VAL A 550 -24.66 -18.39 -0.11
N LEU A 551 -24.29 -17.38 -0.91
CA LEU A 551 -23.65 -16.15 -0.43
C LEU A 551 -24.66 -15.10 0.03
N ASP A 552 -25.72 -14.86 -0.76
CA ASP A 552 -26.73 -13.85 -0.49
C ASP A 552 -28.07 -14.22 -1.18
N PRO A 553 -28.97 -14.93 -0.49
CA PRO A 553 -30.16 -15.51 -1.11
C PRO A 553 -31.34 -14.53 -1.21
N GLU A 554 -31.17 -13.25 -0.88
CA GLU A 554 -32.29 -12.31 -0.81
C GLU A 554 -32.98 -12.12 -2.16
N CYS A 555 -34.31 -12.27 -2.18
CA CYS A 555 -35.14 -12.10 -3.37
C CYS A 555 -36.35 -11.21 -3.07
N LEU A 556 -36.66 -10.27 -3.97
CA LEU A 556 -37.84 -9.42 -3.87
C LEU A 556 -39.09 -10.29 -3.79
N TRP A 557 -40.06 -9.91 -2.96
CA TRP A 557 -41.34 -10.61 -2.74
C TRP A 557 -41.24 -12.00 -2.06
N ILE A 558 -40.09 -12.68 -2.15
CA ILE A 558 -39.85 -13.98 -1.51
C ILE A 558 -39.18 -13.79 -0.14
N GLY A 559 -38.44 -12.70 0.04
CA GLY A 559 -37.72 -12.36 1.27
C GLY A 559 -36.34 -13.00 1.34
N SER A 560 -35.83 -13.18 2.55
CA SER A 560 -34.55 -13.84 2.83
C SER A 560 -34.76 -15.21 3.50
N GLY A 561 -33.70 -16.00 3.61
CA GLY A 561 -33.72 -17.28 4.32
C GLY A 561 -34.11 -18.49 3.46
N THR A 562 -34.66 -19.53 4.09
CA THR A 562 -34.78 -20.88 3.49
C THR A 562 -35.60 -20.91 2.20
N TRP A 563 -36.71 -20.17 2.13
CA TRP A 563 -37.57 -20.17 0.94
C TRP A 563 -36.93 -19.50 -0.26
N ALA A 564 -36.18 -18.40 -0.05
CA ALA A 564 -35.44 -17.74 -1.11
C ALA A 564 -34.26 -18.61 -1.61
N ARG A 565 -33.56 -19.31 -0.70
CA ARG A 565 -32.54 -20.31 -1.05
C ARG A 565 -33.11 -21.44 -1.89
N VAL A 566 -34.23 -22.02 -1.48
CA VAL A 566 -34.90 -23.10 -2.21
C VAL A 566 -35.33 -22.62 -3.59
N TYR A 567 -35.90 -21.41 -3.68
CA TYR A 567 -36.29 -20.82 -4.95
C TYR A 567 -35.11 -20.69 -5.93
N LEU A 568 -33.99 -20.10 -5.47
CA LEU A 568 -32.79 -19.92 -6.29
C LEU A 568 -32.17 -21.25 -6.70
N LEU A 569 -32.09 -22.23 -5.80
CA LEU A 569 -31.54 -23.56 -6.09
C LEU A 569 -32.40 -24.36 -7.07
N VAL A 570 -33.73 -24.28 -6.97
CA VAL A 570 -34.64 -24.91 -7.93
C VAL A 570 -34.45 -24.30 -9.32
N ASN A 571 -34.40 -22.97 -9.42
CA ASN A 571 -34.18 -22.30 -10.70
C ASN A 571 -32.77 -22.53 -11.26
N ALA A 572 -31.76 -22.66 -10.40
CA ALA A 572 -30.41 -23.04 -10.79
C ALA A 572 -30.40 -24.43 -11.44
N ALA A 573 -31.03 -25.41 -10.77
CA ALA A 573 -31.13 -26.79 -11.27
C ALA A 573 -31.92 -26.86 -12.59
N LEU A 574 -33.03 -26.13 -12.71
CA LEU A 574 -33.81 -26.06 -13.94
C LEU A 574 -33.03 -25.44 -15.10
N SER A 575 -32.21 -24.41 -14.83
CA SER A 575 -31.37 -23.77 -15.86
C SER A 575 -30.27 -24.71 -16.37
N VAL A 576 -29.64 -25.47 -15.47
CA VAL A 576 -28.66 -26.51 -15.85
C VAL A 576 -29.33 -27.66 -16.61
N LEU A 577 -30.54 -28.07 -16.19
CA LEU A 577 -31.31 -29.11 -16.87
C LEU A 577 -31.67 -28.69 -18.30
N LEU A 578 -32.09 -27.44 -18.52
CA LEU A 578 -32.36 -26.92 -19.87
C LEU A 578 -31.13 -26.95 -20.77
N ALA A 579 -29.96 -26.54 -20.26
CA ALA A 579 -28.71 -26.63 -21.00
C ALA A 579 -28.37 -28.08 -21.36
N TYR A 580 -28.52 -29.00 -20.41
CA TYR A 580 -28.28 -30.43 -20.60
C TYR A 580 -29.20 -31.03 -21.67
N LEU A 581 -30.51 -30.77 -21.62
CA LEU A 581 -31.47 -31.28 -22.60
C LEU A 581 -31.17 -30.75 -24.01
N SER A 582 -30.81 -29.47 -24.12
CA SER A 582 -30.47 -28.83 -25.39
C SER A 582 -29.18 -29.39 -26.00
N LEU A 583 -28.23 -29.83 -25.17
CA LEU A 583 -27.01 -30.50 -25.62
C LEU A 583 -27.28 -31.94 -26.09
N ARG A 584 -28.25 -32.62 -25.47
CA ARG A 584 -28.59 -33.99 -25.82
C ARG A 584 -29.26 -34.08 -27.19
N THR A 585 -30.13 -33.13 -27.54
CA THR A 585 -30.78 -33.04 -28.85
C THR A 585 -29.81 -32.78 -30.02
N GLU A 586 -28.56 -32.42 -29.73
CA GLU A 586 -27.50 -32.20 -30.73
C GLU A 586 -26.55 -33.40 -30.89
N ALA A 587 -26.57 -34.32 -29.92
CA ALA A 587 -25.73 -35.53 -29.92
C ALA A 587 -26.43 -36.76 -30.49
N GLU A 588 -27.76 -36.69 -30.65
CA GLU A 588 -28.63 -37.63 -31.36
C GLU A 588 -28.85 -37.14 -32.80
#